data_AF-A0A5C9AH45-F1
#
_entry.id   AF-A0A5C9AH45-F1
#
_cell.length_a   1.000
_cell.length_b   1.000
_cell.length_c   1.000
_cell.angle_alpha   90.00
_cell.angle_beta   90.00
_cell.angle_gamma   90.00
#
_symmetry.space_group_name_H-M   'P 1'
#
loop_
_entity.id
_entity.type
_entity.pdbx_description
1 polymer ?
#
loop_
_entity_poly.entity_id
_entity_poly.type
_entity_poly.pdbx_seq_one_letter_code
_entity_poly.pdbx_strand_id
1 'polypeptide(L)'
;MSRIIMLIPTGTSVGLTSVSLGVIRAMERKGVRLSVFKPIAQPRTGGDAPDQTTTIVRANSSTTTAAEPLKMSYVEGLLSSNQKDVLMEEIVANYHANTKDAEVVLVEGLVPTRKHQFAQSLNYEIAKTLNAEIVFVMSQGTDTPEQLKERIELTRNSFGGAKNTNITGV
;
A
#
# COMPACT_ATOMS: atom_id res chain seq x y z
N MET A 1 -12.18 2.63 16.38
CA MET A 1 -10.92 2.62 15.62
C MET A 1 -11.24 2.15 14.22
N SER A 2 -10.67 2.82 13.21
CA SER A 2 -10.81 2.45 11.82
C SER A 2 -10.09 1.13 11.54
N ARG A 3 -10.66 0.25 10.72
CA ARG A 3 -9.97 -0.95 10.24
C ARG A 3 -8.98 -0.54 9.15
N ILE A 4 -7.72 -0.93 9.28
CA ILE A 4 -6.67 -0.55 8.32
C ILE A 4 -6.33 -1.78 7.48
N ILE A 5 -6.53 -1.67 6.17
CA ILE A 5 -6.23 -2.74 5.21
C ILE A 5 -5.17 -2.20 4.26
N MET A 6 -4.00 -2.83 4.25
CA MET A 6 -2.91 -2.50 3.34
C MET A 6 -2.82 -3.52 2.21
N LEU A 7 -2.98 -3.02 0.98
CA LEU A 7 -2.76 -3.78 -0.24
C LEU A 7 -1.27 -3.75 -0.56
N ILE A 8 -0.61 -4.91 -0.52
CA ILE A 8 0.83 -5.04 -0.75
C ILE A 8 1.07 -5.83 -2.05
N PRO A 9 1.60 -5.19 -3.10
CA PRO A 9 1.90 -5.89 -4.35
C PRO A 9 3.06 -6.87 -4.18
N THR A 10 2.95 -8.07 -4.74
CA THR A 10 4.05 -9.06 -4.73
C THR A 10 5.03 -8.89 -5.89
N GLY A 11 4.76 -7.96 -6.80
CA GLY A 11 5.56 -7.74 -7.99
C GLY A 11 5.03 -6.60 -8.86
N THR A 12 5.68 -6.39 -10.00
CA THR A 12 5.19 -5.49 -11.05
C THR A 12 3.99 -6.10 -11.79
N SER A 13 3.13 -5.25 -12.36
CA SER A 13 2.02 -5.69 -13.22
C SER A 13 0.99 -6.61 -12.55
N VAL A 14 0.89 -6.60 -11.22
CA VAL A 14 -0.13 -7.32 -10.43
C VAL A 14 -1.49 -6.62 -10.42
N GLY A 15 -1.61 -5.47 -11.07
CA GLY A 15 -2.86 -4.72 -11.15
C GLY A 15 -3.23 -3.95 -9.87
N LEU A 16 -2.24 -3.59 -9.02
CA LEU A 16 -2.47 -2.93 -7.73
C LEU A 16 -3.46 -1.76 -7.80
N THR A 17 -3.24 -0.78 -8.68
CA THR A 17 -4.17 0.35 -8.85
C THR A 17 -5.58 -0.09 -9.21
N SER A 18 -5.74 -1.08 -10.09
CA SER A 18 -7.06 -1.58 -10.48
C SER A 18 -7.76 -2.29 -9.32
N VAL A 19 -7.03 -3.09 -8.54
CA VAL A 19 -7.54 -3.74 -7.34
C VAL A 19 -7.94 -2.69 -6.29
N SER A 20 -7.09 -1.70 -6.02
CA SER A 20 -7.41 -0.60 -5.10
C SER A 20 -8.69 0.12 -5.50
N LEU A 21 -8.83 0.52 -6.77
CA LEU A 21 -10.03 1.20 -7.28
C LEU A 21 -11.28 0.30 -7.22
N GLY A 22 -11.13 -1.00 -7.48
CA GLY A 22 -12.21 -1.98 -7.33
C GLY A 22 -12.69 -2.10 -5.89
N VAL A 23 -11.77 -2.16 -4.92
CA VAL A 23 -12.07 -2.19 -3.49
C VAL A 23 -12.75 -0.90 -3.06
N ILE A 24 -12.21 0.26 -3.46
CA ILE A 24 -12.81 1.57 -3.18
C ILE A 24 -14.25 1.61 -3.67
N ARG A 25 -14.48 1.24 -4.93
CA ARG A 25 -15.81 1.25 -5.53
C ARG A 25 -16.78 0.29 -4.83
N ALA A 26 -16.31 -0.88 -4.41
CA ALA A 26 -17.12 -1.85 -3.69
C ALA A 26 -17.53 -1.35 -2.30
N MET A 27 -16.62 -0.67 -1.58
CA MET A 27 -16.89 -0.09 -0.27
C MET A 27 -17.85 1.10 -0.37
N GLU A 28 -17.66 1.99 -1.34
CA GLU A 28 -18.56 3.11 -1.62
C GLU A 28 -20.00 2.63 -1.88
N ARG A 29 -20.17 1.60 -2.73
CA ARG A 29 -21.48 1.01 -3.02
C ARG A 29 -22.17 0.41 -1.81
N LYS A 30 -21.42 0.01 -0.79
CA LYS A 30 -21.93 -0.50 0.48
C LYS A 30 -22.14 0.60 1.53
N GLY A 31 -21.88 1.87 1.20
CA GLY A 31 -22.01 2.99 2.12
C GLY A 31 -20.96 3.03 3.23
N VAL A 32 -19.85 2.29 3.08
CA VAL A 32 -18.76 2.29 4.07
C VAL A 32 -17.97 3.59 3.95
N ARG A 33 -17.76 4.28 5.08
CA ARG A 33 -16.89 5.47 5.11
C ARG A 33 -15.43 5.04 4.95
N LEU A 34 -14.91 5.16 3.73
CA LEU A 34 -13.57 4.78 3.35
C LEU A 34 -12.67 6.01 3.22
N SER A 35 -11.43 5.92 3.72
CA SER A 35 -10.35 6.82 3.31
C SER A 35 -9.26 6.04 2.59
N VAL A 36 -8.72 6.61 1.53
CA VAL A 36 -7.56 6.06 0.81
C VAL A 36 -6.31 6.74 1.32
N PHE A 37 -5.31 5.93 1.66
CA PHE A 37 -4.02 6.43 2.14
C PHE A 37 -2.91 5.78 1.32
N LYS A 38 -2.24 6.58 0.48
CA LYS A 38 -1.01 6.14 -0.16
C LYS A 38 0.15 6.82 0.55
N PRO A 39 0.99 6.09 1.30
CA PRO A 39 2.04 6.72 2.10
C PRO A 39 3.09 7.44 1.25
N ILE A 40 3.46 6.82 0.12
CA ILE A 40 4.57 7.24 -0.73
C ILE A 40 4.13 7.21 -2.20
N ALA A 41 4.42 8.28 -2.93
CA ALA A 41 4.05 8.46 -4.32
C ALA A 41 4.91 7.56 -5.20
N GLN A 42 4.32 6.87 -6.17
CA GLN A 42 5.08 6.07 -7.14
C GLN A 42 4.58 6.32 -8.57
N PRO A 43 4.82 7.52 -9.12
CA PRO A 43 4.35 7.87 -10.45
C PRO A 43 4.98 6.98 -11.54
N ARG A 44 4.18 6.58 -12.54
CA ARG A 44 4.67 5.75 -13.66
C ARG A 44 5.75 6.43 -14.50
N THR A 45 5.69 7.75 -14.61
CA THR A 45 6.66 8.56 -15.35
C THR A 45 7.97 8.77 -14.58
N GLY A 46 8.03 8.35 -13.30
CA GLY A 46 9.14 8.64 -12.40
C GLY A 46 9.17 10.08 -11.90
N GLY A 47 10.16 10.38 -11.05
CA GLY A 47 10.32 11.68 -10.40
C GLY A 47 9.21 11.98 -9.37
N ASP A 48 8.93 13.26 -9.17
CA ASP A 48 7.96 13.76 -8.18
C ASP A 48 6.62 14.15 -8.79
N ALA A 49 6.24 13.49 -9.89
CA ALA A 49 4.93 13.65 -10.49
C ALA A 49 3.82 13.13 -9.55
N PRO A 50 2.57 13.63 -9.66
CA PRO A 50 1.46 13.16 -8.86
C PRO A 50 1.22 11.65 -8.99
N ASP A 51 0.85 11.01 -7.88
CA ASP A 51 0.53 9.59 -7.90
C ASP A 51 -0.80 9.32 -8.64
N GLN A 52 -0.80 8.31 -9.50
CA GLN A 52 -1.96 8.01 -10.35
C GLN A 52 -3.19 7.57 -9.55
N THR A 53 -3.02 6.69 -8.54
CA THR A 53 -4.15 6.19 -7.76
C THR A 53 -4.81 7.36 -7.03
N THR A 54 -4.04 8.19 -6.34
CA THR A 54 -4.58 9.34 -5.59
C THR A 54 -5.25 10.35 -6.51
N THR A 55 -4.68 10.61 -7.69
CA THR A 55 -5.27 11.49 -8.71
C THR A 55 -6.62 10.97 -9.20
N ILE A 56 -6.73 9.66 -9.49
CA ILE A 56 -7.98 9.05 -9.94
C ILE A 56 -9.04 9.12 -8.84
N VAL A 57 -8.68 8.78 -7.60
CA VAL A 57 -9.62 8.80 -6.46
C VAL A 57 -10.18 10.20 -6.24
N ARG A 58 -9.33 11.24 -6.22
CA ARG A 58 -9.76 12.62 -6.04
C ARG A 58 -10.65 13.13 -7.18
N ALA A 59 -10.40 12.67 -8.41
CA ALA A 59 -11.18 13.09 -9.57
C ALA A 59 -12.55 12.40 -9.67
N ASN A 60 -12.70 11.21 -9.08
CA ASN A 60 -13.86 10.34 -9.33
C ASN A 60 -14.68 9.99 -8.09
N SER A 61 -14.22 10.34 -6.89
CA SER A 61 -14.95 10.08 -5.64
C SER A 61 -15.46 11.37 -5.02
N SER A 62 -16.74 11.38 -4.65
CA SER A 62 -17.37 12.45 -3.89
C SER A 62 -17.30 12.21 -2.37
N THR A 63 -17.00 10.99 -1.93
CA THR A 63 -17.06 10.59 -0.52
C THR A 63 -15.74 10.08 0.04
N THR A 64 -14.81 9.67 -0.83
CA THR A 64 -13.52 9.10 -0.43
C THR A 64 -12.43 10.17 -0.49
N THR A 65 -11.75 10.39 0.63
CA THR A 65 -10.58 11.26 0.71
C THR A 65 -9.31 10.49 0.35
N ALA A 66 -8.36 11.18 -0.29
CA ALA A 66 -7.02 10.66 -0.54
C ALA A 66 -5.97 11.67 -0.07
N ALA A 67 -5.20 11.30 0.96
CA ALA A 67 -4.10 12.11 1.49
C ALA A 67 -3.02 12.35 0.42
N GLU A 68 -2.28 13.46 0.54
CA GLU A 68 -1.11 13.68 -0.31
C GLU A 68 0.02 12.72 0.11
N PRO A 69 0.56 11.91 -0.81
CA PRO A 69 1.66 11.02 -0.52
C PRO A 69 2.99 11.76 -0.37
N LEU A 70 3.94 11.17 0.37
CA LEU A 70 5.32 11.63 0.39
C LEU A 70 5.96 11.42 -0.98
N LYS A 71 6.76 12.39 -1.44
CA LYS A 71 7.50 12.31 -2.70
C LYS A 71 8.59 11.24 -2.65
N MET A 72 8.78 10.49 -3.73
CA MET A 72 9.78 9.42 -3.76
C MET A 72 11.20 9.96 -3.53
N SER A 73 11.53 11.11 -4.12
CA SER A 73 12.85 11.74 -3.95
C SER A 73 13.17 12.03 -2.47
N TYR A 74 12.18 12.50 -1.72
CA TYR A 74 12.30 12.78 -0.29
C TYR A 74 12.51 11.50 0.52
N VAL A 75 11.73 10.46 0.24
CA VAL A 75 11.85 9.14 0.88
C VAL A 75 13.24 8.54 0.60
N GLU A 76 13.73 8.61 -0.64
CA GLU A 76 15.08 8.15 -0.99
C GLU A 76 16.17 8.93 -0.22
N GLY A 77 15.99 10.23 -0.04
CA GLY A 77 16.86 11.07 0.79
C GLY A 77 16.92 10.61 2.26
N LEU A 78 15.76 10.33 2.87
CA LEU A 78 15.70 9.81 4.24
C LEU A 78 16.34 8.43 4.34
N LEU A 79 16.04 7.52 3.41
CA LEU A 79 16.59 6.16 3.43
C LEU A 79 18.12 6.15 3.24
N SER A 80 18.64 6.95 2.30
CA SER A 80 20.10 7.08 2.09
C SER A 80 20.83 7.71 3.27
N SER A 81 20.13 8.54 4.05
CA SER A 81 20.64 9.14 5.29
C SER A 81 20.41 8.27 6.54
N ASN A 82 19.94 7.03 6.37
CA ASN A 82 19.58 6.10 7.44
C ASN A 82 18.51 6.65 8.42
N GLN A 83 17.61 7.51 7.94
CA GLN A 83 16.53 8.15 8.70
C GLN A 83 15.18 7.43 8.49
N LYS A 84 15.19 6.09 8.53
CA LYS A 84 13.96 5.30 8.37
C LYS A 84 12.95 5.57 9.48
N ASP A 85 13.41 5.80 10.71
CA ASP A 85 12.51 6.06 11.84
C ASP A 85 11.74 7.37 11.68
N VAL A 86 12.41 8.42 11.17
CA VAL A 86 11.78 9.70 10.80
C VAL A 86 10.72 9.49 9.71
N LEU A 87 11.04 8.69 8.68
CA LEU A 87 10.08 8.35 7.64
C LEU A 87 8.84 7.64 8.22
N MET A 88 9.01 6.72 9.17
CA MET A 88 7.88 6.02 9.81
C MET A 88 7.03 6.99 10.64
N GLU A 89 7.66 7.90 11.39
CA GLU A 89 6.97 8.93 12.17
C GLU A 89 6.13 9.86 11.28
N GLU A 90 6.70 10.32 10.17
CA GLU A 90 5.97 11.15 9.21
C GLU A 90 4.79 10.43 8.58
N ILE A 91 4.95 9.15 8.23
CA ILE A 91 3.84 8.33 7.69
C ILE A 91 2.71 8.21 8.72
N VAL A 92 3.03 7.99 10.00
CA VAL A 92 2.05 7.91 11.09
C VAL A 92 1.34 9.25 11.29
N ALA A 93 2.08 10.35 11.31
CA ALA A 93 1.52 11.69 11.44
C ALA A 93 0.57 12.01 10.27
N ASN A 94 0.98 11.71 9.04
CA ASN A 94 0.17 11.92 7.84
C ASN A 94 -1.09 11.02 7.85
N TYR A 95 -0.96 9.77 8.28
CA TYR A 95 -2.09 8.87 8.47
C TYR A 95 -3.12 9.46 9.44
N HIS A 96 -2.71 9.86 10.64
CA HIS A 96 -3.61 10.40 11.65
C HIS A 96 -4.24 11.74 11.26
N ALA A 97 -3.54 12.56 10.47
CA ALA A 97 -4.08 13.83 9.98
C ALA A 97 -5.23 13.63 8.97
N ASN A 98 -5.22 12.54 8.18
CA ASN A 98 -6.09 12.39 7.02
C ASN A 98 -7.17 11.30 7.14
N THR A 99 -7.20 10.52 8.22
CA THR A 99 -8.05 9.31 8.31
C THR A 99 -9.04 9.29 9.49
N LYS A 100 -9.20 10.41 10.22
CA LYS A 100 -9.91 10.46 11.51
C LYS A 100 -11.36 9.98 11.48
N ASP A 101 -12.08 10.24 10.39
CA ASP A 101 -13.53 9.97 10.30
C ASP A 101 -13.88 8.68 9.53
N ALA A 102 -12.86 7.94 9.09
CA ALA A 102 -13.04 6.74 8.28
C ALA A 102 -13.39 5.52 9.14
N GLU A 103 -14.29 4.65 8.66
CA GLU A 103 -14.49 3.31 9.21
C GLU A 103 -13.40 2.35 8.75
N VAL A 104 -12.99 2.49 7.49
CA VAL A 104 -11.94 1.70 6.86
C VAL A 104 -10.91 2.63 6.24
N VAL A 105 -9.63 2.34 6.43
CA VAL A 105 -8.54 2.98 5.69
C VAL A 105 -7.93 1.95 4.76
N LEU A 106 -8.01 2.20 3.45
CA LEU A 106 -7.30 1.42 2.45
C LEU A 106 -5.92 2.03 2.21
N VAL A 107 -4.89 1.31 2.61
CA VAL A 107 -3.50 1.69 2.40
C VAL A 107 -2.98 1.04 1.12
N GLU A 108 -2.50 1.83 0.16
CA GLU A 108 -1.86 1.29 -1.04
C GLU A 108 -0.34 1.24 -0.85
N GLY A 109 0.24 0.04 -0.92
CA GLY A 109 1.69 -0.18 -0.81
C GLY A 109 2.47 0.22 -2.06
N LEU A 110 3.80 0.19 -1.93
CA LEU A 110 4.74 0.43 -3.03
C LEU A 110 4.93 -0.82 -3.89
N VAL A 111 4.98 -0.64 -5.21
CA VAL A 111 5.32 -1.72 -6.13
C VAL A 111 6.84 -1.96 -6.08
N PRO A 112 7.30 -3.20 -5.82
CA PRO A 112 8.72 -3.52 -5.89
C PRO A 112 9.18 -3.46 -7.35
N THR A 113 10.21 -2.65 -7.61
CA THR A 113 10.79 -2.47 -8.94
C THR A 113 12.32 -2.54 -8.84
N ARG A 114 13.02 -2.65 -9.97
CA ARG A 114 14.50 -2.61 -10.00
C ARG A 114 15.08 -1.31 -9.41
N LYS A 115 14.35 -0.19 -9.54
CA LYS A 115 14.75 1.12 -8.98
C LYS A 115 14.45 1.19 -7.48
N HIS A 116 13.34 0.60 -7.04
CA HIS A 116 12.87 0.66 -5.66
C HIS A 116 12.93 -0.71 -4.99
N GLN A 117 14.13 -1.28 -4.85
CA GLN A 117 14.32 -2.61 -4.24
C GLN A 117 13.98 -2.60 -2.74
N PHE A 118 14.02 -1.43 -2.09
CA PHE A 118 13.60 -1.25 -0.70
C PHE A 118 12.09 -1.36 -0.49
N ALA A 119 11.26 -1.33 -1.54
CA ALA A 119 9.81 -1.24 -1.43
C ALA A 119 9.18 -2.37 -0.60
N GLN A 120 9.69 -3.60 -0.72
CA GLN A 120 9.13 -4.73 0.01
C GLN A 120 9.38 -4.62 1.53
N SER A 121 10.61 -4.30 1.93
CA SER A 121 10.94 -4.06 3.33
C SER A 121 10.18 -2.86 3.88
N LEU A 122 10.07 -1.79 3.09
CA LEU A 122 9.36 -0.58 3.49
C LEU A 122 7.85 -0.82 3.64
N ASN A 123 7.24 -1.58 2.74
CA ASN A 123 5.84 -2.01 2.87
C ASN A 123 5.60 -2.77 4.17
N TYR A 124 6.51 -3.68 4.55
CA TYR A 124 6.38 -4.42 5.80
C TYR A 124 6.47 -3.52 7.03
N GLU A 125 7.43 -2.59 7.04
CA GLU A 125 7.59 -1.64 8.14
C GLU A 125 6.39 -0.70 8.28
N ILE A 126 5.86 -0.18 7.15
CA ILE A 126 4.64 0.64 7.15
C ILE A 126 3.46 -0.17 7.69
N ALA A 127 3.25 -1.39 7.20
CA ALA A 127 2.15 -2.24 7.65
C ALA A 127 2.24 -2.53 9.16
N LYS A 128 3.45 -2.81 9.66
CA LYS A 128 3.70 -3.04 11.08
C LYS A 128 3.47 -1.77 11.91
N THR A 129 3.99 -0.62 11.45
CA THR A 129 3.89 0.66 12.15
C THR A 129 2.43 1.13 12.27
N LEU A 130 1.65 0.93 11.21
CA LEU A 130 0.22 1.26 11.21
C LEU A 130 -0.66 0.15 11.82
N ASN A 131 -0.08 -0.99 12.21
CA ASN A 131 -0.81 -2.20 12.60
C ASN A 131 -1.91 -2.58 11.60
N ALA A 132 -1.58 -2.54 10.31
CA ALA A 132 -2.49 -2.81 9.21
C ALA A 132 -2.65 -4.30 8.94
N GLU A 133 -3.86 -4.71 8.57
CA GLU A 133 -4.10 -6.00 7.94
C GLU A 133 -3.48 -6.01 6.55
N ILE A 134 -2.73 -7.06 6.22
CA ILE A 134 -2.01 -7.22 4.97
C ILE A 134 -2.81 -8.13 4.05
N VAL A 135 -3.19 -7.59 2.89
CA VAL A 135 -3.71 -8.35 1.77
C VAL A 135 -2.70 -8.22 0.64
N PHE A 136 -2.11 -9.34 0.23
CA PHE A 136 -1.21 -9.33 -0.90
C PHE A 136 -1.99 -9.12 -2.20
N VAL A 137 -1.38 -8.47 -3.17
CA VAL A 137 -1.93 -8.35 -4.53
C VAL A 137 -0.96 -9.01 -5.49
N MET A 138 -1.43 -10.07 -6.15
CA MET A 138 -0.62 -10.87 -7.04
C MET A 138 -1.34 -11.22 -8.34
N SER A 139 -0.55 -11.57 -9.35
CA SER A 139 -1.04 -12.11 -10.62
C SER A 139 -0.51 -13.52 -10.79
N GLN A 140 -1.38 -14.44 -11.20
CA GLN A 140 -0.97 -15.81 -11.52
C GLN A 140 0.09 -15.83 -12.65
N GLY A 141 -0.03 -14.94 -13.64
CA GLY A 141 0.87 -14.94 -14.79
C GLY A 141 0.87 -16.28 -15.50
N THR A 142 2.05 -16.89 -15.65
CA THR A 142 2.26 -18.21 -16.27
C THR A 142 2.47 -19.32 -15.25
N ASP A 143 2.30 -19.04 -13.96
CA ASP A 143 2.56 -20.03 -12.91
C ASP A 143 1.50 -21.14 -12.92
N THR A 144 1.95 -22.37 -12.69
CA THR A 144 1.04 -23.46 -12.30
C THR A 144 0.49 -23.20 -10.90
N PRO A 145 -0.61 -23.86 -10.49
CA PRO A 145 -1.14 -23.73 -9.13
C PRO A 145 -0.09 -24.00 -8.03
N GLU A 146 0.82 -24.95 -8.25
CA GLU A 146 1.89 -25.30 -7.32
C GLU A 146 2.93 -24.18 -7.20
N GLN A 147 3.36 -23.62 -8.33
CA GLN A 147 4.31 -22.50 -8.38
C GLN A 147 3.71 -21.24 -7.74
N LEU A 148 2.43 -20.97 -7.99
CA LEU A 148 1.71 -19.86 -7.37
C LEU A 148 1.67 -20.03 -5.85
N LYS A 149 1.34 -21.24 -5.36
CA LYS A 149 1.33 -21.56 -3.93
C LYS A 149 2.71 -21.34 -3.30
N GLU A 150 3.78 -21.80 -3.95
CA GLU A 150 5.14 -21.58 -3.46
C GLU A 150 5.47 -20.08 -3.38
N ARG A 151 5.12 -19.30 -4.40
CA ARG A 151 5.32 -17.85 -4.39
C ARG A 151 4.52 -17.14 -3.30
N ILE A 152 3.30 -17.59 -3.00
CA ILE A 152 2.51 -17.10 -1.87
C ILE A 152 3.26 -17.34 -0.55
N GLU A 153 3.76 -18.56 -0.32
CA GLU A 153 4.49 -18.89 0.92
C GLU A 153 5.81 -18.12 1.03
N LEU A 154 6.57 -17.96 -0.06
CA LEU A 154 7.79 -17.14 -0.08
C LEU A 154 7.50 -15.68 0.26
N THR A 155 6.43 -15.12 -0.30
CA THR A 155 5.98 -13.76 0.01
C THR A 155 5.61 -13.66 1.49
N ARG A 156 4.76 -14.58 1.99
CA ARG A 156 4.35 -14.62 3.39
C ARG A 156 5.54 -14.65 4.34
N ASN A 157 6.54 -15.49 4.06
CA ASN A 157 7.76 -15.60 4.87
C ASN A 157 8.55 -14.29 4.94
N SER A 158 8.57 -13.53 3.85
CA SER A 158 9.22 -12.21 3.80
C SER A 158 8.51 -11.15 4.67
N PHE A 159 7.27 -11.40 5.09
CA PHE A 159 6.46 -10.53 5.96
C PHE A 159 6.25 -11.15 7.36
N GLY A 160 7.20 -11.94 7.86
CA GLY A 160 7.13 -12.55 9.20
C GLY A 160 6.47 -13.94 9.24
N GLY A 161 6.10 -14.49 8.09
CA GLY A 161 5.66 -15.88 7.94
C GLY A 161 4.39 -16.21 8.71
N ALA A 162 4.31 -17.44 9.23
CA ALA A 162 3.15 -17.92 9.97
C ALA A 162 2.90 -17.17 11.30
N LYS A 163 3.91 -16.47 11.83
CA LYS A 163 3.80 -15.70 13.08
C LYS A 163 3.12 -14.35 12.88
N ASN A 164 3.08 -13.83 11.65
CA ASN A 164 2.40 -12.58 11.37
C ASN A 164 0.90 -12.83 11.15
N THR A 165 0.12 -12.60 12.21
CA THR A 165 -1.34 -12.73 12.22
C THR A 165 -2.05 -11.64 11.44
N ASN A 166 -1.34 -10.57 11.06
CA ASN A 166 -1.92 -9.48 10.27
C ASN A 166 -2.02 -9.83 8.79
N ILE A 167 -1.41 -10.93 8.31
CA ILE A 167 -1.60 -11.38 6.92
C ILE A 167 -2.96 -12.06 6.81
N THR A 168 -3.91 -11.42 6.13
CA THR A 168 -5.31 -11.85 6.05
C THR A 168 -5.71 -12.40 4.70
N GLY A 169 -4.93 -12.17 3.64
CA GLY A 169 -5.26 -12.70 2.30
C GLY A 169 -4.24 -12.44 1.19
N VAL A 170 -4.60 -12.93 0.00
CA VAL A 170 -3.95 -12.81 -1.31
C VAL A 170 -5.03 -12.49 -2.35
#